data_AF-A0AA40F355-F1
#
_entry.id   AF-A0AA40F355-F1
#
_cell.length_a   1.000
_cell.length_b   1.000
_cell.length_c   1.000
_cell.angle_alpha   90.00
_cell.angle_beta   90.00
_cell.angle_gamma   90.00
#
_symmetry.space_group_name_H-M   'P 1'
#
loop_
_entity.id
_entity.type
_entity.pdbx_description
1 polymer ?
#
loop_
_entity_poly.entity_id
_entity_poly.type
_entity_poly.pdbx_seq_one_letter_code
_entity_poly.pdbx_strand_id
1 'polypeptide(L)'
;MADQHITLTPDPTGLAGIFSEISSIPKNGYTIQIILNSFDYCTSRLSFDSTPRPTFPPDLFIRLKTAPGDLLAVAELQGLAHVQIPEPVPVTLAVGTAVNSQGKKPDYSVIPFLTDTVVLEDV
;
A
#
# COMPACT_ATOMS: atom_id res chain seq x y z
N MET A 1 -1.26 -8.74 -31.85
CA MET A 1 -1.52 -9.31 -30.52
C MET A 1 -1.75 -8.13 -29.59
N ALA A 2 -2.94 -7.98 -29.05
CA ALA A 2 -3.26 -6.84 -28.19
C ALA A 2 -2.52 -7.02 -26.86
N ASP A 3 -1.61 -6.09 -26.56
CA ASP A 3 -0.95 -5.99 -25.28
C ASP A 3 -2.04 -5.73 -24.23
N GLN A 4 -2.30 -6.72 -23.38
CA GLN A 4 -3.20 -6.52 -22.25
C GLN A 4 -2.48 -5.60 -21.27
N HIS A 5 -2.73 -4.30 -21.40
CA HIS A 5 -2.31 -3.27 -20.47
C HIS A 5 -2.64 -3.73 -19.04
N ILE A 6 -1.59 -4.03 -18.27
CA ILE A 6 -1.72 -4.52 -16.90
C ILE A 6 -2.06 -3.33 -16.01
N THR A 7 -3.32 -3.22 -15.62
CA THR A 7 -3.73 -2.23 -14.63
C THR A 7 -3.45 -2.78 -13.24
N LEU A 8 -2.30 -2.42 -12.66
CA LEU A 8 -2.01 -2.59 -11.24
C LEU A 8 -2.96 -1.68 -10.46
N THR A 9 -3.98 -2.25 -9.84
CA THR A 9 -4.86 -1.52 -8.94
C THR A 9 -5.10 -2.34 -7.69
N PRO A 10 -5.13 -1.72 -6.50
CA PRO A 10 -5.58 -2.39 -5.29
C PRO A 10 -7.02 -2.82 -5.50
N ASP A 11 -7.30 -4.09 -5.26
CA ASP A 11 -8.63 -4.65 -5.32
C ASP A 11 -8.97 -5.37 -4.00
N PRO A 12 -10.26 -5.61 -3.71
CA PRO A 12 -10.66 -6.20 -2.44
C PRO A 12 -10.02 -7.55 -2.13
N THR A 13 -9.74 -8.39 -3.14
CA THR A 13 -9.08 -9.69 -2.97
C THR A 13 -7.63 -9.51 -2.57
N GLY A 14 -6.91 -8.62 -3.27
CA GLY A 14 -5.52 -8.29 -2.94
C GLY A 14 -5.41 -7.68 -1.55
N LEU A 15 -6.30 -6.75 -1.21
CA LEU A 15 -6.34 -6.08 0.09
C LEU A 15 -6.66 -7.05 1.23
N ALA A 16 -7.60 -7.99 1.04
CA ALA A 16 -7.89 -9.03 2.02
C ALA A 16 -6.70 -9.98 2.26
N GLY A 17 -5.83 -10.15 1.25
CA GLY A 17 -4.57 -10.88 1.38
C GLY A 17 -3.49 -10.14 2.17
N ILE A 18 -3.59 -8.81 2.29
CA ILE A 18 -2.66 -7.96 3.05
C ILE A 18 -3.17 -7.78 4.49
N PHE A 19 -4.45 -7.45 4.64
CA PHE A 19 -5.12 -7.24 5.92
C PHE A 19 -6.35 -8.15 5.99
N SER A 20 -6.28 -9.16 6.84
CA SER A 20 -7.40 -10.11 6.99
C SER A 20 -8.66 -9.41 7.49
N GLU A 21 -8.53 -8.33 8.26
CA GLU A 21 -9.64 -7.53 8.78
C GLU A 21 -10.44 -6.82 7.67
N ILE A 22 -9.86 -6.64 6.46
CA ILE A 22 -10.58 -6.04 5.32
C ILE A 22 -11.74 -6.90 4.86
N SER A 23 -11.63 -8.23 5.02
CA SER A 23 -12.70 -9.16 4.68
C SER A 23 -13.96 -8.95 5.52
N SER A 24 -13.83 -8.37 6.71
CA SER A 24 -14.93 -8.09 7.64
C SER A 24 -15.55 -6.71 7.46
N ILE A 25 -14.98 -5.87 6.59
CA ILE A 25 -15.46 -4.51 6.35
C ILE A 25 -16.50 -4.55 5.21
N PRO A 26 -17.66 -3.91 5.38
CA PRO A 26 -18.54 -3.63 4.25
C PRO A 26 -17.78 -2.90 3.14
N LYS A 27 -18.14 -3.13 1.86
CA LYS A 27 -17.50 -2.44 0.71
C LYS A 27 -17.53 -0.91 0.81
N ASN A 28 -18.47 -0.35 1.55
CA ASN A 28 -18.62 1.09 1.74
C ASN A 28 -17.82 1.63 2.93
N GLY A 29 -17.18 0.75 3.73
CA GLY A 29 -16.44 1.12 4.94
C GLY A 29 -14.99 1.53 4.70
N TYR A 30 -14.58 1.60 3.44
CA TYR A 30 -13.28 2.12 3.02
C TYR A 30 -13.35 2.71 1.61
N THR A 31 -12.43 3.62 1.31
CA THR A 31 -12.24 4.24 0.00
C THR A 31 -10.81 4.02 -0.47
N ILE A 32 -10.64 3.75 -1.76
CA ILE A 32 -9.33 3.64 -2.41
C ILE A 32 -9.20 4.81 -3.37
N GLN A 33 -8.20 5.66 -3.14
CA GLN A 33 -7.83 6.73 -4.05
C GLN A 33 -6.49 6.40 -4.69
N ILE A 34 -6.46 6.28 -6.02
CA ILE A 34 -5.21 6.11 -6.76
C ILE A 34 -4.51 7.48 -6.80
N ILE A 35 -3.28 7.53 -6.30
CA ILE A 35 -2.44 8.74 -6.31
C ILE A 35 -1.60 8.75 -7.57
N LEU A 36 -0.95 7.62 -7.87
CA LEU A 36 -0.06 7.48 -9.01
C LEU A 36 -0.19 6.06 -9.57
N ASN A 37 -0.31 5.94 -10.88
CA ASN A 37 -0.46 4.66 -11.55
C ASN A 37 0.37 4.64 -12.83
N SER A 38 1.22 3.62 -12.94
CA SER A 38 2.06 3.35 -14.10
C SER A 38 1.97 1.86 -14.45
N PHE A 39 2.68 1.45 -15.49
CA PHE A 39 2.72 0.06 -15.93
C PHE A 39 3.29 -0.90 -14.87
N ASP A 40 4.29 -0.45 -14.12
CA ASP A 40 5.05 -1.30 -13.20
C ASP A 40 4.74 -1.08 -11.73
N TYR A 41 4.01 0.00 -11.41
CA TYR A 41 3.67 0.31 -10.04
C TYR A 41 2.37 1.10 -9.92
N CYS A 42 1.68 0.89 -8.80
CA CYS A 42 0.53 1.66 -8.40
C CYS A 42 0.71 2.14 -6.97
N THR A 43 0.36 3.39 -6.73
CA THR A 43 0.42 4.02 -5.42
C THR A 43 -0.97 4.57 -5.12
N SER A 44 -1.49 4.21 -3.96
CA SER A 44 -2.86 4.51 -3.58
C SER A 44 -2.97 4.83 -2.10
N ARG A 45 -3.95 5.66 -1.75
CA ARG A 45 -4.39 5.88 -0.39
C ARG A 45 -5.61 4.98 -0.12
N LEU A 46 -5.56 4.23 0.96
CA LEU A 46 -6.69 3.49 1.50
C LEU A 46 -7.15 4.20 2.77
N SER A 47 -8.37 4.73 2.74
CA SER A 47 -8.96 5.47 3.87
C SER A 47 -10.15 4.68 4.39
N PHE A 48 -10.14 4.34 5.67
CA PHE A 48 -11.26 3.70 6.35
C PHE A 48 -12.20 4.76 6.93
N ASP A 49 -13.48 4.44 6.94
CA ASP A 49 -14.43 5.24 7.71
C ASP A 49 -13.99 5.27 9.18
N SER A 50 -14.23 6.39 9.85
CA SER A 50 -13.63 6.88 11.11
C SER A 50 -13.76 5.98 12.36
N THR A 51 -14.11 4.71 12.21
CA THR A 51 -14.05 3.72 13.28
C THR A 51 -12.59 3.34 13.53
N PRO A 52 -12.04 3.61 14.73
CA PRO A 52 -10.66 3.27 15.07
C PRO A 52 -10.45 1.76 14.96
N ARG A 53 -9.31 1.36 14.37
CA ARG A 53 -8.91 -0.05 14.29
C ARG A 53 -7.70 -0.28 15.18
N PRO A 54 -7.64 -1.41 15.89
CA PRO A 54 -6.56 -1.67 16.84
C PRO A 54 -5.21 -1.96 16.16
N THR A 55 -5.22 -2.43 14.91
CA THR A 55 -4.04 -2.96 14.24
C THR A 55 -3.36 -1.99 13.27
N PHE A 56 -4.07 -0.98 12.77
CA PHE A 56 -3.51 -0.01 11.82
C PHE A 56 -4.31 1.31 11.84
N PRO A 57 -3.66 2.43 11.44
CA PRO A 57 -4.32 3.73 11.38
C PRO A 57 -5.42 3.79 10.31
N PRO A 58 -6.36 4.75 10.41
CA PRO A 58 -7.49 4.86 9.49
C PRO A 58 -7.10 5.26 8.06
N ASP A 59 -5.92 5.83 7.88
CA ASP A 59 -5.39 6.20 6.56
C ASP A 59 -4.07 5.48 6.30
N LEU A 60 -4.02 4.77 5.19
CA LEU A 60 -2.88 3.97 4.75
C LEU A 60 -2.44 4.38 3.36
N PHE A 61 -1.14 4.26 3.13
CA PHE A 61 -0.52 4.39 1.83
C PHE A 61 -0.06 3.01 1.35
N ILE A 62 -0.57 2.58 0.22
CA ILE A 62 -0.32 1.27 -0.37
C ILE A 62 0.41 1.45 -1.68
N ARG A 63 1.57 0.81 -1.79
CA ARG A 63 2.34 0.71 -3.03
C ARG A 63 2.29 -0.73 -3.52
N LEU A 64 2.02 -0.90 -4.80
CA LEU A 64 2.06 -2.17 -5.51
C LEU A 64 3.12 -2.08 -6.61
N LYS A 65 3.86 -3.18 -6.85
CA LYS A 65 4.84 -3.31 -7.92
C LYS A 65 4.70 -4.66 -8.64
N THR A 66 4.99 -4.70 -9.94
CA THR A 66 5.10 -5.95 -10.71
C THR A 66 6.42 -6.68 -10.44
N ALA A 67 7.51 -5.95 -10.22
CA ALA A 67 8.83 -6.52 -9.98
C ALA A 67 8.98 -6.97 -8.51
N PRO A 68 9.39 -8.22 -8.25
CA PRO A 68 9.52 -8.74 -6.90
C PRO A 68 10.81 -8.25 -6.20
N GLY A 69 10.76 -8.09 -4.88
CA GLY A 69 11.89 -7.85 -4.00
C GLY A 69 12.22 -6.38 -3.73
N ASP A 70 11.88 -5.47 -4.65
CA ASP A 70 12.17 -4.04 -4.52
C ASP A 70 11.56 -3.43 -3.24
N LEU A 71 10.29 -3.74 -2.98
CA LEU A 71 9.56 -3.13 -1.86
C LEU A 71 10.02 -3.69 -0.51
N LEU A 72 10.50 -4.94 -0.46
CA LEU A 72 11.08 -5.51 0.74
C LEU A 72 12.36 -4.80 1.15
N ALA A 73 13.29 -4.59 0.21
CA ALA A 73 14.52 -3.87 0.47
C ALA A 73 14.26 -2.43 0.93
N VAL A 74 13.30 -1.74 0.29
CA VAL A 74 12.87 -0.40 0.72
C VAL A 74 12.28 -0.42 2.13
N ALA A 75 11.43 -1.40 2.44
CA ALA A 75 10.84 -1.55 3.78
C ALA A 75 11.90 -1.79 4.88
N GLU A 76 12.93 -2.58 4.60
CA GLU A 76 14.05 -2.82 5.53
C GLU A 76 14.85 -1.53 5.78
N LEU A 77 15.20 -0.79 4.72
CA LEU A 77 15.88 0.49 4.82
C LEU A 77 15.04 1.53 5.58
N GLN A 78 13.74 1.58 5.30
CA GLN A 78 12.80 2.45 5.99
C GLN A 78 12.69 2.07 7.48
N GLY A 79 12.68 0.78 7.81
CA GLY A 79 12.69 0.30 9.20
C GLY A 79 13.94 0.75 9.95
N LEU A 80 15.13 0.66 9.33
CA LEU A 80 16.38 1.16 9.91
C LEU A 80 16.33 2.69 10.09
N ALA A 81 15.80 3.42 9.12
CA ALA A 81 15.67 4.87 9.19
C ALA A 81 14.67 5.30 10.28
N HIS A 82 13.54 4.60 10.41
CA HIS A 82 12.53 4.87 11.44
C HIS A 82 13.11 4.75 12.86
N VAL A 83 14.01 3.79 13.12
CA VAL A 83 14.68 3.67 14.42
C VAL A 83 15.52 4.91 14.76
N GLN A 84 16.11 5.56 13.75
CA GLN A 84 16.95 6.74 13.94
C GLN A 84 16.14 8.05 13.98
N ILE A 85 15.11 8.16 13.13
CA ILE A 85 14.29 9.37 12.94
C ILE A 85 12.81 8.99 12.80
N PRO A 86 12.14 8.60 13.91
CA PRO A 86 10.81 7.99 13.87
C PRO A 86 9.68 8.93 13.47
N GLU A 87 9.83 10.23 13.70
CA GLU A 87 8.80 11.22 13.33
C GLU A 87 8.66 11.40 11.80
N PRO A 88 9.73 11.71 11.04
CA PRO A 88 9.61 11.92 9.60
C PRO A 88 9.52 10.65 8.77
N VAL A 89 10.00 9.50 9.30
CA VAL A 89 10.00 8.24 8.57
C VAL A 89 8.85 7.38 9.08
N PRO A 90 7.81 7.11 8.27
CA PRO A 90 6.72 6.25 8.70
C PRO A 90 7.22 4.83 8.96
N VAL A 91 6.57 4.10 9.86
CA VAL A 91 6.83 2.67 10.04
C VAL A 91 6.24 1.86 8.89
N THR A 92 6.92 0.81 8.43
CA THR A 92 6.33 -0.18 7.53
C THR A 92 5.41 -1.11 8.30
N LEU A 93 4.12 -1.12 7.96
CA LEU A 93 3.12 -1.96 8.62
C LEU A 93 3.07 -3.36 8.03
N ALA A 94 3.21 -3.45 6.70
CA ALA A 94 3.20 -4.73 5.98
C ALA A 94 3.99 -4.62 4.67
N VAL A 95 4.66 -5.70 4.29
CA VAL A 95 5.37 -5.82 3.01
C VAL A 95 5.38 -7.29 2.58
N GLY A 96 5.24 -7.56 1.28
CA GLY A 96 5.23 -8.93 0.77
C GLY A 96 4.60 -9.03 -0.62
N THR A 97 3.98 -10.16 -0.91
CA THR A 97 3.21 -10.40 -2.14
C THR A 97 1.77 -10.76 -1.83
N ALA A 98 0.82 -10.26 -2.64
CA ALA A 98 -0.60 -10.56 -2.47
C ALA A 98 -1.22 -10.99 -3.80
N VAL A 99 -2.11 -11.98 -3.79
CA VAL A 99 -2.82 -12.42 -4.99
C VAL A 99 -3.99 -11.48 -5.23
N ASN A 100 -4.02 -10.85 -6.40
CA ASN A 100 -5.10 -9.97 -6.80
C ASN A 100 -6.26 -10.77 -7.43
N SER A 101 -7.39 -10.11 -7.69
CA SER A 101 -8.59 -10.72 -8.30
C SER A 101 -8.34 -11.29 -9.71
N GLN A 102 -7.26 -10.88 -10.38
CA GLN A 102 -6.83 -11.38 -11.69
C GLN A 102 -5.83 -12.54 -11.58
N GLY A 103 -5.54 -13.04 -10.37
CA GLY A 103 -4.59 -14.11 -10.10
C GLY A 103 -3.11 -13.69 -10.21
N LYS A 104 -2.82 -12.40 -10.38
CA LYS A 104 -1.46 -11.86 -10.37
C LYS A 104 -0.95 -11.75 -8.92
N LYS A 105 0.37 -11.76 -8.74
CA LYS A 105 1.05 -11.64 -7.45
C LYS A 105 1.95 -10.41 -7.42
N PRO A 106 1.41 -9.19 -7.39
CA PRO A 106 2.22 -8.00 -7.18
C PRO A 106 2.89 -8.02 -5.80
N ASP A 107 4.07 -7.42 -5.75
CA ASP A 107 4.69 -6.99 -4.51
C ASP A 107 3.90 -5.82 -3.93
N TYR A 108 3.80 -5.75 -2.61
CA TYR A 108 3.15 -4.66 -1.91
C TYR A 108 3.98 -4.15 -0.74
N SER A 109 3.80 -2.88 -0.41
CA SER A 109 4.21 -2.28 0.87
C SER A 109 3.11 -1.37 1.39
N VAL A 110 2.90 -1.37 2.70
CA VAL A 110 1.91 -0.54 3.38
C VAL A 110 2.55 0.22 4.53
N ILE A 111 2.28 1.52 4.55
CA ILE A 111 2.74 2.46 5.58
C ILE A 111 1.55 3.33 6.03
N PRO A 112 1.59 3.95 7.22
CA PRO A 112 0.65 5.01 7.57
C PRO A 112 0.70 6.12 6.52
N PHE A 113 -0.46 6.64 6.15
CA PHE A 113 -0.51 7.87 5.37
C PHE A 113 -0.13 9.04 6.30
N LEU A 114 0.95 9.74 5.99
CA LEU A 114 1.33 10.95 6.70
C LEU A 114 0.70 12.14 5.97
N THR A 115 -0.07 12.96 6.69
CA THR A 115 -0.51 14.26 6.17
C THR A 115 0.66 15.24 6.20
N ASP A 116 0.67 16.20 5.28
CA ASP A 116 1.65 17.29 5.24
C ASP A 116 3.11 16.89 4.94
N THR A 117 3.35 15.66 4.45
CA THR A 117 4.66 15.25 3.93
C THR A 117 4.79 15.58 2.44
N VAL A 118 5.84 16.32 2.08
CA VAL A 118 6.29 16.46 0.69
C VAL A 118 7.25 15.32 0.34
N VAL A 119 7.20 14.82 -0.90
CA VAL A 119 8.22 13.87 -1.37
C VAL A 119 9.57 14.60 -1.43
N LEU A 120 10.66 13.92 -1.06
CA LEU A 120 12.01 14.51 -1.09
C LEU A 120 12.42 14.99 -2.49
N GLU A 121 11.76 14.46 -3.53
CA GLU A 121 11.96 14.82 -4.93
C GLU A 121 11.38 16.21 -5.29
N ASP A 122 10.53 16.79 -4.43
CA ASP A 122 9.86 18.09 -4.63
C ASP A 122 10.50 19.26 -3.86
N VAL A 123 11.62 19.05 -3.14
CA VAL A 123 12.34 20.09 -2.34
C VAL A 123 13.70 20.44 -2.95
#